data_AF-A0A0C1R0Y5-F1
#
_entry.id   AF-A0A0C1R0Y5-F1
#
_cell.length_a   1.000
_cell.length_b   1.000
_cell.length_c   1.000
_cell.angle_alpha   90.00
_cell.angle_beta   90.00
_cell.angle_gamma   90.00
#
_symmetry.space_group_name_H-M   'P 1'
#
loop_
_entity.id
_entity.type
_entity.pdbx_description
1 polymer ?
#
loop_
_entity_poly.entity_id
_entity_poly.type
_entity_poly.pdbx_seq_one_letter_code
_entity_poly.pdbx_strand_id
1 'polypeptide(L)' 'MKSIEELTEELLALPSASRALLAEKLVESLEFDTEPTIQAAWMTEAKKRCSEIRSGSVQPIPGEEALATVRRLLEP' A
#
# COMPACT_ATOMS: atom_id res chain seq x y z
N MET A 1 26.11 -8.27 13.77
CA MET A 1 25.01 -7.89 12.86
C MET A 1 25.66 -7.10 11.73
N LYS A 2 25.40 -7.41 10.46
CA LYS A 2 25.95 -6.62 9.34
C LYS A 2 25.36 -5.20 9.38
N SER A 3 26.12 -4.20 8.93
CA SER A 3 25.57 -2.85 8.76
C SER A 3 24.55 -2.82 7.61
N ILE A 4 23.76 -1.74 7.54
CA ILE A 4 22.81 -1.56 6.43
C ILE A 4 23.55 -1.45 5.10
N GLU A 5 24.71 -0.81 5.10
CA GLU A 5 25.58 -0.67 3.92
C GLU A 5 26.09 -2.05 3.45
N GLU A 6 26.61 -2.87 4.37
CA GLU A 6 27.08 -4.23 4.07
C GLU A 6 25.94 -5.12 3.53
N LEU A 7 24.74 -5.02 4.12
CA LEU A 7 23.56 -5.75 3.63
C LEU A 7 23.10 -5.25 2.26
N THR A 8 23.16 -3.95 2.02
CA THR A 8 22.74 -3.35 0.76
C THR A 8 23.64 -3.80 -0.39
N GLU A 9 24.96 -3.81 -0.19
CA GLU A 9 25.91 -4.30 -1.19
C GLU A 9 25.64 -5.77 -1.55
N GLU A 10 25.42 -6.61 -0.55
CA GLU A 10 25.12 -8.03 -0.76
C GLU A 10 23.79 -8.27 -1.49
N LEU A 11 22.74 -7.52 -1.12
CA LEU A 11 21.43 -7.63 -1.74
C LEU A 11 21.45 -7.14 -3.19
N LEU A 12 22.19 -6.07 -3.48
CA LEU A 12 22.32 -5.55 -4.83
C LEU A 12 23.13 -6.49 -5.75
N ALA A 13 24.05 -7.27 -5.19
CA ALA A 13 24.80 -8.29 -5.93
C ALA A 13 23.95 -9.50 -6.38
N LEU A 14 22.74 -9.68 -5.83
CA LEU A 14 21.85 -10.78 -6.20
C LEU A 14 21.26 -10.61 -7.62
N PRO A 15 20.88 -11.71 -8.29
CA PRO A 15 20.10 -11.65 -9.53
C PRO A 15 18.80 -10.87 -9.35
N SER A 16 18.33 -10.22 -10.42
CA SER A 16 17.15 -9.35 -10.37
C SER A 16 15.90 -10.02 -9.80
N ALA A 17 15.67 -11.31 -10.12
CA ALA A 17 14.52 -12.04 -9.61
C ALA A 17 14.57 -12.26 -8.08
N SER A 18 15.75 -12.56 -7.54
CA SER A 18 15.96 -12.70 -6.09
C SER A 18 15.78 -11.38 -5.37
N ARG A 19 16.23 -10.25 -5.97
CA ARG A 19 15.99 -8.91 -5.42
C ARG A 19 14.51 -8.56 -5.40
N ALA A 20 13.76 -8.87 -6.45
CA ALA A 20 12.32 -8.64 -6.49
C ALA A 20 11.58 -9.42 -5.39
N LEU A 21 11.91 -10.70 -5.22
CA LEU A 21 11.35 -11.53 -4.15
C LEU A 21 11.69 -10.99 -2.75
N LEU A 22 12.91 -10.52 -2.54
CA LEU A 22 13.32 -9.95 -1.26
C LEU A 22 12.65 -8.60 -0.99
N ALA A 23 12.47 -7.76 -2.02
CA ALA A 23 11.72 -6.53 -1.90
C ALA A 23 10.26 -6.79 -1.50
N GLU A 24 9.61 -7.78 -2.11
CA GLU A 24 8.27 -8.22 -1.73
C GLU A 24 8.21 -8.66 -0.27
N LYS A 25 9.13 -9.53 0.17
CA LYS A 25 9.20 -9.97 1.57
C LYS A 25 9.47 -8.86 2.57
N LEU A 26 10.31 -7.90 2.20
CA LEU A 26 10.57 -6.72 3.03
C LEU A 26 9.31 -5.87 3.13
N VAL A 27 8.59 -5.64 2.03
CA VAL A 27 7.30 -4.95 2.04
C VAL A 27 6.26 -5.71 2.87
N GLU A 28 6.16 -7.03 2.76
CA GLU A 28 5.31 -7.87 3.62
C GLU A 28 5.71 -7.73 5.10
N SER A 29 7.00 -7.67 5.42
CA SER A 29 7.46 -7.45 6.81
C SER A 29 7.19 -6.04 7.32
N LEU A 30 7.00 -5.08 6.40
CA LEU A 30 6.57 -3.72 6.66
C LEU A 30 5.06 -3.59 6.64
N GLU A 31 4.29 -4.66 6.35
CA GLU A 31 2.90 -4.69 6.76
C GLU A 31 2.95 -4.57 8.26
N PHE A 32 2.77 -3.32 8.69
CA PHE A 32 2.65 -2.93 10.08
C PHE A 32 1.73 -3.96 10.72
N ASP A 33 1.95 -4.24 12.00
CA ASP A 33 0.84 -4.60 12.87
C ASP A 33 -0.19 -3.47 12.75
N THR A 34 -0.94 -3.38 11.65
CA THR A 34 -2.20 -2.68 11.58
C THR A 34 -3.00 -3.43 12.60
N GLU A 35 -3.10 -2.79 13.76
CA GLU A 35 -3.89 -3.26 14.89
C GLU A 35 -5.14 -3.92 14.28
N PRO A 36 -5.48 -5.17 14.64
CA PRO A 36 -6.55 -5.92 13.96
C PRO A 36 -7.86 -5.13 13.82
N THR A 37 -8.09 -4.17 14.72
CA THR A 37 -9.15 -3.16 14.68
C THR A 37 -9.07 -2.22 13.48
N ILE A 38 -7.89 -1.68 13.13
CA ILE A 38 -7.65 -0.84 11.95
C ILE A 38 -7.89 -1.64 10.68
N GLN A 39 -7.36 -2.87 10.60
CA GLN A 39 -7.58 -3.74 9.44
C GLN A 39 -9.07 -4.06 9.26
N ALA A 40 -9.78 -4.37 10.35
CA ALA A 40 -11.23 -4.61 10.33
C ALA A 40 -12.02 -3.35 9.90
N ALA A 41 -11.62 -2.17 10.37
CA ALA A 41 -12.23 -0.90 9.98
C ALA A 41 -12.05 -0.62 8.48
N TRP A 42 -10.84 -0.82 7.95
CA TRP A 42 -10.55 -0.65 6.52
C TRP A 42 -11.36 -1.63 5.66
N MET A 43 -11.41 -2.91 6.06
CA MET A 43 -12.20 -3.92 5.36
C MET A 43 -13.71 -3.61 5.37
N THR A 44 -14.21 -3.09 6.49
CA THR A 44 -15.61 -2.67 6.62
C THR A 44 -15.94 -1.52 5.67
N GLU A 45 -15.11 -0.48 5.67
CA GLU A 45 -15.30 0.69 4.81
C GLU A 45 -15.16 0.34 3.32
N ALA A 46 -14.18 -0.50 2.96
CA ALA A 46 -13.99 -0.94 1.58
C ALA A 46 -15.22 -1.71 1.05
N LYS A 47 -15.75 -2.65 1.84
CA LYS A 47 -16.97 -3.41 1.48
C LYS A 47 -18.18 -2.49 1.34
N LYS A 48 -18.35 -1.55 2.28
CA LYS A 48 -19.43 -0.56 2.25
C LYS A 48 -19.39 0.27 0.96
N ARG A 49 -18.24 0.90 0.65
CA ARG A 49 -18.10 1.73 -0.56
C ARG A 49 -18.32 0.94 -1.85
N CYS A 50 -17.84 -0.30 -1.91
CA CYS A 50 -18.08 -1.16 -3.05
C CYS A 50 -19.58 -1.46 -3.24
N SER A 51 -20.31 -1.70 -2.14
CA SER A 51 -21.75 -1.89 -2.18
C SER A 51 -22.48 -0.64 -2.66
N GLU A 52 -22.14 0.54 -2.13
CA GLU A 52 -22.76 1.82 -2.49
C GLU A 52 -22.58 2.14 -3.98
N ILE A 53 -21.40 1.87 -4.55
CA ILE A 53 -21.15 2.03 -5.98
C ILE A 53 -22.00 1.05 -6.80
N ARG A 54 -22.04 -0.23 -6.40
CA ARG A 54 -22.80 -1.27 -7.12
C ARG A 54 -24.31 -1.06 -7.05
N SER A 55 -24.82 -0.53 -5.95
CA SER A 55 -26.24 -0.20 -5.79
C SER A 55 -26.62 1.11 -6.48
N GLY A 56 -25.65 1.91 -6.95
CA GLY A 56 -25.88 3.25 -7.47
C GLY A 56 -26.32 4.25 -6.39
N SER A 57 -26.10 3.94 -5.11
CA SER A 57 -26.41 4.84 -3.99
C SER A 57 -25.48 6.05 -3.94
N VAL A 58 -24.33 5.96 -4.60
CA VAL A 58 -23.37 7.06 -4.78
C VAL A 58 -22.95 7.16 -6.25
N GLN A 59 -22.63 8.38 -6.68
CA GLN A 59 -22.07 8.63 -8.01
C GLN A 59 -20.54 8.59 -7.92
N PRO A 60 -19.86 7.61 -8.57
CA PRO A 60 -18.41 7.59 -8.59
C PRO A 60 -17.86 8.71 -9.48
N ILE A 61 -16.65 9.15 -9.16
CA ILE A 61 -15.83 10.06 -9.99
C ILE A 61 -14.65 9.29 -10.61
N PRO A 62 -14.05 9.78 -11.70
CA PRO A 62 -12.83 9.20 -12.26
C PRO A 62 -11.70 9.13 -11.22
N GLY A 63 -10.98 8.00 -11.18
CA GLY A 63 -9.93 7.77 -10.18
C GLY A 63 -8.78 8.78 -10.24
N GLU A 64 -8.40 9.22 -11.45
CA GLU A 64 -7.37 10.24 -11.63
C GLU A 64 -7.76 11.59 -11.03
N GLU A 65 -9.03 11.99 -11.18
CA GLU A 65 -9.58 13.24 -10.62
C GLU A 65 -9.61 13.18 -9.09
N ALA A 66 -10.03 12.04 -8.53
CA ALA A 66 -10.03 11.82 -7.08
C ALA A 66 -8.61 11.95 -6.49
N LEU A 67 -7.63 11.27 -7.10
CA LEU A 67 -6.24 11.31 -6.62
C LEU A 67 -5.60 12.68 -6.82
N ALA A 68 -5.90 13.39 -7.92
CA ALA A 68 -5.42 14.76 -8.14
C ALA A 68 -5.95 15.72 -7.06
N THR A 69 -7.21 15.55 -6.64
CA THR A 69 -7.81 16.35 -5.56
C THR A 69 -7.10 16.11 -4.23
N VAL A 70 -6.84 14.85 -3.87
CA VAL A 70 -6.12 14.51 -2.63
C VAL A 70 -4.71 15.10 -2.61
N ARG A 71 -3.96 14.99 -3.72
CA ARG A 71 -2.60 15.55 -3.79
C ARG A 71 -2.60 17.05 -3.55
N ARG A 72 -3.52 17.78 -4.18
CA ARG A 72 -3.66 19.24 -4.00
C ARG A 72 -3.96 19.65 -2.55
N LEU A 73 -4.63 18.79 -1.78
CA LEU A 73 -4.92 19.04 -0.36
C LEU A 73 -3.72 18.78 0.56
N LEU A 74 -2.71 18.04 0.07
CA LEU A 74 -1.50 17.66 0.82
C LEU A 74 -0.28 18.51 0.43
N GLU A 75 -0.38 19.31 -0.63
CA GLU A 75 0.62 20.32 -0.98
C GLU A 75 0.49 21.51 0.00
N PRO A 76 1.58 21.93 0.68
CA PRO A 76 1.56 23.05 1.63
C PRO A 76 1.35 24.41 0.96
#